data_AF-A0A853I486-F1
#
_entry.id   AF-A0A853I486-F1
#
_cell.length_a   1.000
_cell.length_b   1.000
_cell.length_c   1.000
_cell.angle_alpha   90.00
_cell.angle_beta   90.00
_cell.angle_gamma   90.00
#
_symmetry.space_group_name_H-M   'P 1'
#
loop_
_entity.id
_entity.type
_entity.pdbx_description
1 polymer ?
#
loop_
_entity_poly.entity_id
_entity_poly.type
_entity_poly.pdbx_seq_one_letter_code
_entity_poly.pdbx_strand_id
1 'polypeptide(L)'
;MLATLTQEDFNKQVNTPFIIKTNKDDLALELTEVKVLRKAQEENQRDQFSLLFKGDPQRFLPQQIYQLNHKIMGELSLFLVPIGREHQSSHLKEGAYLYEAVFT
;
A
#
# COMPACT_ATOMS: atom_id res chain seq x y z
N MET A 1 17.09 2.38 -2.70
CA MET A 1 15.89 2.05 -3.49
C MET A 1 14.63 2.57 -2.81
N LEU A 2 14.12 1.98 -1.72
CA LEU A 2 12.91 2.50 -1.06
C LEU A 2 13.06 3.92 -0.47
N ALA A 3 14.21 4.21 0.15
CA ALA A 3 14.47 5.50 0.79
C ALA A 3 14.44 6.71 -0.18
N THR A 4 14.60 6.48 -1.49
CA THR A 4 14.62 7.51 -2.52
C THR A 4 13.26 7.66 -3.22
N LEU A 5 12.30 6.76 -2.99
CA LEU A 5 10.97 6.83 -3.59
C LEU A 5 10.10 7.88 -2.91
N THR A 6 9.49 8.72 -3.73
CA THR A 6 8.63 9.84 -3.34
C THR A 6 7.16 9.51 -3.55
N GLN A 7 6.27 10.35 -3.01
CA GLN A 7 4.84 10.24 -3.28
C GLN A 7 4.52 10.24 -4.79
N GLU A 8 5.28 11.01 -5.59
CA GLU A 8 5.04 11.12 -7.04
C GLU A 8 5.33 9.82 -7.77
N ASP A 9 6.34 9.07 -7.30
CA ASP A 9 6.68 7.77 -7.87
C ASP A 9 5.55 6.76 -7.64
N PHE A 10 4.96 6.77 -6.44
CA PHE A 10 3.80 5.94 -6.12
C PHE A 10 2.52 6.42 -6.81
N ASN A 11 2.31 7.73 -6.96
CA ASN A 11 1.12 8.30 -7.60
C ASN A 11 0.99 7.83 -9.06
N LYS A 12 2.11 7.64 -9.74
CA LYS A 12 2.16 7.06 -11.10
C LYS A 12 1.73 5.59 -11.16
N GLN A 13 1.64 4.91 -10.02
CA GLN A 13 1.31 3.48 -9.91
C GLN A 13 -0.02 3.24 -9.18
N VAL A 14 -0.87 4.25 -9.02
CA VAL A 14 -2.24 4.06 -8.51
C VAL A 14 -3.04 3.17 -9.48
N ASN A 15 -3.91 2.33 -8.93
CA ASN A 15 -4.68 1.27 -9.59
C ASN A 15 -3.81 0.16 -10.22
N THR A 16 -2.57 -0.02 -9.73
CA THR A 16 -1.71 -1.13 -10.12
C THR A 16 -1.51 -2.12 -8.97
N PRO A 17 -1.29 -3.41 -9.28
CA PRO A 17 -1.15 -4.44 -8.26
C PRO A 17 0.29 -4.55 -7.75
N PHE A 18 0.44 -4.58 -6.43
CA PHE A 18 1.65 -4.93 -5.71
C PHE A 18 1.50 -6.35 -5.15
N ILE A 19 2.40 -7.25 -5.53
CA ILE A 19 2.25 -8.69 -5.29
C ILE A 19 3.09 -9.13 -4.09
N ILE A 20 2.44 -9.65 -3.05
CA ILE A 20 3.10 -10.34 -1.94
C ILE A 20 3.22 -11.81 -2.33
N LYS A 21 4.46 -12.31 -2.44
CA LYS A 21 4.69 -13.74 -2.62
C LYS A 21 4.51 -14.47 -1.30
N THR A 22 3.66 -15.49 -1.29
CA THR A 22 3.50 -16.38 -0.13
C THR A 22 3.80 -17.81 -0.53
N ASN A 23 3.99 -18.70 0.46
CA ASN A 23 4.24 -20.12 0.20
C ASN A 23 3.06 -20.87 -0.44
N LYS A 24 1.85 -20.28 -0.44
CA LYS A 24 0.65 -20.90 -1.00
C LYS A 24 0.29 -20.24 -2.33
N ASP A 25 -0.17 -19.00 -2.27
CA ASP A 25 -0.58 -18.23 -3.44
C ASP A 25 -0.09 -16.79 -3.32
N ASP A 26 0.18 -16.18 -4.46
CA ASP A 26 0.47 -14.75 -4.53
C ASP A 26 -0.75 -13.93 -4.12
N LEU A 27 -0.53 -12.90 -3.31
CA LEU A 27 -1.56 -11.97 -2.86
C LEU A 27 -1.36 -10.62 -3.54
N ALA A 28 -2.40 -10.13 -4.21
CA ALA A 28 -2.37 -8.81 -4.83
C ALA A 28 -2.95 -7.75 -3.88
N LEU A 29 -2.20 -6.67 -3.71
CA LEU A 29 -2.66 -5.43 -3.08
C LEU A 29 -2.69 -4.34 -4.15
N GLU A 30 -3.85 -3.76 -4.39
CA GLU A 30 -3.98 -2.64 -5.33
C GLU A 30 -3.72 -1.32 -4.59
N LEU A 31 -2.82 -0.49 -5.11
CA LEU A 31 -2.60 0.86 -4.58
C LEU A 31 -3.76 1.75 -5.01
N THR A 32 -4.62 2.16 -4.07
CA THR A 32 -5.82 2.96 -4.39
C THR A 32 -5.64 4.45 -4.15
N GLU A 33 -4.75 4.84 -3.22
CA GLU A 33 -4.53 6.25 -2.89
C GLU A 33 -3.09 6.50 -2.46
N VAL A 34 -2.57 7.67 -2.84
CA VAL A 34 -1.36 8.25 -2.28
C VAL A 34 -1.71 9.59 -1.67
N LYS A 35 -1.47 9.75 -0.37
CA LYS A 35 -1.85 10.94 0.37
C LYS A 35 -0.63 11.62 0.97
N VAL A 36 -0.41 12.89 0.63
CA VAL A 36 0.61 13.70 1.31
C VAL A 36 0.08 14.08 2.70
N LEU A 37 0.85 13.74 3.73
CA LEU A 37 0.54 14.02 5.13
C LEU A 37 1.20 15.34 5.58
N ARG A 38 2.47 15.53 5.19
CA ARG A 38 3.23 16.74 5.51
C ARG A 38 4.23 17.02 4.40
N LYS A 39 4.27 18.28 3.94
CA LYS A 39 5.30 18.76 3.02
C LYS A 39 6.59 19.04 3.77
N ALA A 40 7.73 18.66 3.18
CA ALA A 40 9.05 19.04 3.66
C ALA A 40 9.16 20.56 3.75
N GLN A 41 9.76 21.06 4.83
CA GLN A 41 10.00 22.50 5.01
C GLN A 41 11.43 22.91 4.63
N GLU A 42 12.32 21.93 4.49
CA GLU A 42 13.74 22.10 4.16
C GLU A 42 14.10 21.18 2.99
N GLU A 43 15.05 21.58 2.14
CA GLU A 43 15.45 20.81 0.94
C GLU A 43 16.02 19.42 1.26
N ASN A 44 16.51 19.20 2.48
CA ASN A 44 17.06 17.92 2.93
C ASN A 44 16.03 16.96 3.55
N GLN A 45 14.76 17.38 3.64
CA GLN A 45 13.68 16.55 4.18
C GLN A 45 12.81 16.00 3.04
N ARG A 46 12.29 14.79 3.22
CA ARG A 46 11.29 14.22 2.31
C ARG A 46 9.89 14.63 2.77
N ASP A 47 8.98 14.73 1.81
CA ASP A 47 7.55 14.76 2.13
C ASP A 47 7.16 13.49 2.89
N GLN A 48 6.32 13.66 3.90
CA GLN A 48 5.64 12.56 4.57
C GLN A 48 4.36 12.24 3.82
N PHE A 49 4.14 10.97 3.52
CA PHE A 49 2.98 10.52 2.78
C PHE A 49 2.56 9.12 3.22
N SER A 50 1.31 8.77 2.97
CA SER A 50 0.81 7.42 3.12
C SER A 50 0.31 6.84 1.81
N LEU A 51 0.35 5.52 1.74
CA LEU A 51 -0.18 4.70 0.65
C LEU A 51 -1.35 3.90 1.21
N LEU A 52 -2.50 3.96 0.54
CA LEU A 52 -3.64 3.12 0.84
C LEU A 52 -3.70 1.98 -0.16
N PHE A 53 -3.72 0.75 0.35
CA PHE A 53 -3.87 -0.45 -0.44
C PHE A 53 -5.19 -1.15 -0.16
N LYS A 54 -5.77 -1.72 -1.21
CA LYS A 54 -6.93 -2.60 -1.16
C LYS A 54 -6.48 -4.04 -1.44
N GLY A 55 -6.84 -4.96 -0.54
CA GLY A 55 -6.51 -6.37 -0.67
C GLY A 55 -7.72 -7.26 -0.96
N ASP A 56 -7.49 -8.56 -0.82
CA ASP A 56 -8.52 -9.59 -0.94
C ASP A 56 -9.55 -9.48 0.22
N PRO A 57 -10.87 -9.59 -0.02
CA PRO A 57 -11.88 -9.54 1.04
C PRO A 57 -11.85 -10.72 2.02
N GLN A 58 -11.30 -11.86 1.63
CA GLN A 58 -11.29 -13.10 2.41
C GLN A 58 -9.95 -13.36 3.10
N ARG A 59 -8.87 -12.67 2.70
CA ARG A 59 -7.52 -12.89 3.25
C ARG A 59 -7.04 -11.69 4.04
N PHE A 60 -7.02 -11.85 5.36
CA PHE A 60 -6.46 -10.88 6.29
C PHE A 60 -4.93 -10.98 6.33
N LEU A 61 -4.25 -9.83 6.29
CA LEU A 61 -2.83 -9.70 6.52
C LEU A 61 -2.58 -9.00 7.87
N PRO A 62 -1.92 -9.63 8.85
CA PRO A 62 -1.54 -8.95 10.09
C PRO A 62 -0.52 -7.84 9.83
N GLN A 63 -0.42 -6.90 10.77
CA GLN A 63 0.52 -5.79 10.70
C GLN A 63 1.97 -6.28 10.77
N GLN A 64 2.75 -6.08 9.71
CA GLN A 64 4.18 -6.39 9.65
C GLN A 64 4.81 -5.82 8.37
N ILE A 65 6.12 -6.05 8.20
CA ILE A 65 6.80 -5.79 6.94
C ILE A 65 6.51 -6.92 5.96
N TYR A 66 6.02 -6.58 4.77
CA TYR A 66 5.85 -7.50 3.65
C TYR A 66 6.79 -7.14 2.52
N GLN A 67 7.22 -8.16 1.79
CA GLN A 67 7.99 -8.01 0.55
C GLN A 67 7.00 -8.01 -0.61
N LEU A 68 6.83 -6.85 -1.24
CA LEU A 68 5.92 -6.62 -2.35
C LEU A 68 6.73 -6.51 -3.64
N ASN A 69 6.29 -7.17 -4.69
CA ASN A 69 6.84 -7.05 -6.02
C ASN A 69 5.88 -6.23 -6.90
N HIS A 70 6.41 -5.18 -7.52
CA HIS A 70 5.68 -4.35 -8.46
C HIS A 70 6.41 -4.34 -9.81
N LYS A 71 5.65 -4.41 -10.91
CA LYS A 71 6.19 -4.59 -12.27
C LYS A 71 7.25 -3.55 -12.67
N ILE A 72 7.05 -2.29 -12.27
CA ILE A 72 7.93 -1.17 -12.64
C ILE A 72 8.90 -0.80 -11.51
N MET A 73 8.44 -0.90 -10.26
CA MET A 73 9.21 -0.44 -9.09
C MET A 73 10.12 -1.53 -8.53
N GLY A 74 9.95 -2.77 -9.01
CA GLY A 74 10.67 -3.94 -8.51
C GLY A 74 10.18 -4.34 -7.12
N GLU A 75 11.10 -4.84 -6.32
CA GLU A 75 10.82 -5.35 -4.98
C GLU A 75 10.91 -4.24 -3.92
N LEU A 76 9.89 -4.16 -3.07
CA LEU A 76 9.74 -3.18 -2.01
C LEU A 76 9.39 -3.89 -0.70
N SER A 77 10.09 -3.55 0.38
CA SER A 77 9.74 -4.01 1.73
C SER A 77 8.91 -2.93 2.42
N LEU A 78 7.60 -3.13 2.54
CA LEU A 78 6.66 -2.14 3.10
C LEU A 78 6.11 -2.62 4.44
N PHE A 79 6.10 -1.75 5.44
CA PHE A 79 5.36 -1.97 6.68
C PHE A 79 3.88 -1.69 6.42
N LEU A 80 3.05 -2.74 6.42
CA LEU A 80 1.62 -2.64 6.17
C LEU A 80 0.86 -2.72 7.49
N VAL A 81 -0.06 -1.78 7.70
CA VAL A 81 -0.96 -1.72 8.83
C VAL A 81 -2.39 -1.98 8.34
N PRO A 82 -3.11 -3.01 8.81
CA PRO A 82 -4.51 -3.18 8.49
C PRO A 82 -5.35 -2.08 9.18
N ILE A 83 -6.11 -1.32 8.40
CA ILE A 83 -6.91 -0.18 8.91
C ILE A 83 -8.42 -0.45 8.84
N GLY A 84 -8.84 -1.63 8.41
CA GLY A 84 -10.24 -2.07 8.38
C GLY A 84 -10.63 -2.72 7.07
N ARG A 85 -11.90 -2.59 6.70
CA ARG A 85 -12.47 -3.05 5.43
C ARG A 85 -13.19 -1.91 4.73
N GLU A 86 -13.21 -1.96 3.40
CA GLU A 86 -14.02 -1.07 2.58
C GLU A 86 -15.50 -1.18 2.99
N HIS A 87 -16.14 -0.03 3.20
CA HIS A 87 -17.54 0.00 3.56
C HIS A 87 -18.38 -0.33 2.33
N GLN A 88 -19.10 -1.45 2.33
CA GLN A 88 -20.04 -1.78 1.27
C GLN A 88 -21.47 -1.41 1.66
N SER A 89 -22.18 -0.76 0.75
CA SER A 89 -23.59 -0.41 0.92
C SER A 89 -24.54 -1.61 0.76
N SER A 90 -24.03 -2.78 0.35
CA SER A 90 -24.81 -4.00 0.12
C SER A 90 -24.45 -5.08 1.13
N HIS A 91 -25.46 -5.69 1.75
CA HIS A 91 -25.31 -6.78 2.73
C HIS A 91 -24.82 -8.11 2.12
N LEU A 92 -24.64 -8.20 0.80
CA LEU A 92 -24.37 -9.46 0.09
C LEU A 92 -22.88 -9.69 -0.23
N LYS A 93 -21.98 -8.73 0.06
CA LYS A 93 -20.55 -8.87 -0.24
C LYS A 93 -19.69 -8.30 0.89
N GLU A 94 -18.67 -9.07 1.27
CA GLU A 94 -17.64 -8.58 2.19
C GLU A 94 -16.77 -7.50 1.52
N GLY A 95 -16.54 -6.39 2.22
CA GLY A 95 -15.59 -5.36 1.80
C GLY A 95 -14.15 -5.88 1.79
N ALA A 96 -13.36 -5.41 0.84
CA ALA A 96 -11.93 -5.68 0.79
C ALA A 96 -11.23 -5.19 2.06
N TYR A 97 -10.21 -5.91 2.53
CA TYR A 97 -9.34 -5.36 3.58
C TYR A 97 -8.55 -4.16 3.05
N LEU A 98 -8.39 -3.16 3.91
CA LEU A 98 -7.65 -1.94 3.63
C LEU A 98 -6.35 -1.93 4.46
N TYR A 99 -5.26 -1.52 3.83
CA TYR A 99 -3.94 -1.48 4.43
C TYR A 99 -3.27 -0.13 4.18
N GLU A 100 -2.59 0.40 5.18
CA GLU A 100 -1.83 1.64 5.05
C GLU A 100 -0.33 1.38 5.21
N ALA A 101 0.48 2.06 4.40
CA ALA A 101 1.92 2.20 4.62
C ALA A 101 2.27 3.69 4.76
N VAL A 102 2.93 4.06 5.86
CA VAL A 102 3.29 5.46 6.14
C VAL A 102 4.80 5.67 5.95
N PHE A 103 5.14 6.72 5.22
CA PHE A 103 6.52 7.16 4.96
C PHE A 103 6.75 8.52 5.61
N THR A 104 7.78 8.61 6.44
CA THR A 104 8.11 9.80 7.24
C THR A 104 9.51 10.31 7.00
#